data_AF-A0A316BBV7-F1
#
_entry.id   AF-A0A316BBV7-F1
#
_cell.length_a   1.000
_cell.length_b   1.000
_cell.length_c   1.000
_cell.angle_alpha   90.00
_cell.angle_beta   90.00
_cell.angle_gamma   90.00
#
_symmetry.space_group_name_H-M   'P 1'
#
loop_
_entity.id
_entity.type
_entity.pdbx_description
1 polymer ?
#
loop_
_entity_poly.entity_id
_entity_poly.type
_entity_poly.pdbx_seq_one_letter_code
_entity_poly.pdbx_strand_id
1 'polypeptide(L)'
;MTKKKFTYGYDIQNYLDEALKRLKFTYSWATFDDFDKDTEFAIEKEGRKHIFVSYSHYNDGSTERKVFEGDGDGFVKRIMWLNDTSIESSNKVIKKIRLEMPRGIEDCGWYLESYEMRKHKRGGVSTLITAGDRSAGGSKAYFIPDSFFEGTFEEFLEKYNELLPGRYNIDEEVVEMNPCLKKWLGFKK
;
A
#
# COMPACT_ATOMS: atom_id res chain seq x y z
N MET A 1 15.49 24.84 3.09
CA MET A 1 14.50 25.23 4.13
C MET A 1 14.41 24.09 5.13
N THR A 2 14.67 24.36 6.42
CA THR A 2 14.53 23.37 7.49
C THR A 2 13.03 23.11 7.71
N LYS A 3 12.52 21.92 7.36
CA LYS A 3 11.14 21.55 7.67
C LYS A 3 10.95 21.61 9.19
N LYS A 4 9.88 22.25 9.65
CA LYS A 4 9.55 22.36 11.08
C LYS A 4 9.29 20.95 11.61
N LYS A 5 9.96 20.54 12.71
CA LYS A 5 9.77 19.18 13.27
C LYS A 5 8.29 18.90 13.58
N PHE A 6 7.60 19.89 14.14
CA PHE A 6 6.17 19.81 14.48
C PHE A 6 5.32 20.60 13.48
N THR A 7 5.30 20.17 12.22
CA THR A 7 4.54 20.84 11.13
C THR A 7 3.05 20.94 11.43
N TYR A 8 2.47 19.92 12.08
CA TYR A 8 1.03 19.82 12.36
C TYR A 8 0.69 20.12 13.83
N GLY A 9 1.61 20.75 14.58
CA GLY A 9 1.44 21.06 16.00
C GLY A 9 1.90 19.94 16.93
N TYR A 10 1.41 19.97 18.17
CA TYR A 10 1.80 19.01 19.23
C TYR A 10 0.69 18.01 19.57
N ASP A 11 -0.44 18.07 18.87
CA ASP A 11 -1.51 17.09 18.99
C ASP A 11 -1.22 15.91 18.05
N ILE A 12 -1.14 14.70 18.60
CA ILE A 12 -0.90 13.49 17.83
C ILE A 12 -2.03 13.22 16.83
N GLN A 13 -3.27 13.61 17.15
CA GLN A 13 -4.42 13.37 16.28
C GLN A 13 -4.25 14.03 14.92
N ASN A 14 -3.64 15.22 14.85
CA ASN A 14 -3.37 15.91 13.58
C ASN A 14 -2.45 15.09 12.65
N TYR A 15 -1.55 14.29 13.21
CA TYR A 15 -0.64 13.43 12.44
C TYR A 15 -1.35 12.15 11.99
N LEU A 16 -2.21 11.59 12.84
CA LEU A 16 -3.05 10.43 12.51
C LEU A 16 -4.06 10.77 11.40
N ASP A 17 -4.72 11.94 11.51
CA ASP A 17 -5.65 12.45 10.49
C ASP A 17 -4.96 12.65 9.14
N GLU A 18 -3.78 13.26 9.14
CA GLU A 18 -3.00 13.48 7.92
C GLU A 18 -2.50 12.14 7.32
N ALA A 19 -2.10 11.17 8.16
CA ALA A 19 -1.74 9.83 7.70
C ALA A 19 -2.94 9.11 7.07
N LEU A 20 -4.10 9.11 7.73
CA LEU A 20 -5.32 8.51 7.20
C LEU A 20 -5.74 9.17 5.89
N LYS A 21 -5.69 10.51 5.81
CA LYS A 21 -5.99 11.26 4.59
C LYS A 21 -5.10 10.82 3.42
N ARG A 22 -3.80 10.61 3.65
CA ARG A 22 -2.86 10.14 2.61
C ARG A 22 -3.07 8.68 2.26
N LEU A 23 -3.32 7.82 3.24
CA LEU A 23 -3.64 6.41 3.02
C LEU A 23 -4.90 6.26 2.16
N LYS A 24 -5.91 7.12 2.34
CA LYS A 24 -7.14 7.12 1.54
C LYS A 24 -6.94 7.37 0.05
N PHE A 25 -5.78 7.88 -0.37
CA PHE A 25 -5.46 7.98 -1.79
C PHE A 25 -5.29 6.59 -2.44
N THR A 26 -4.66 5.66 -1.72
CA THR A 26 -4.43 4.28 -2.19
C THR A 26 -5.52 3.32 -1.69
N TYR A 27 -5.98 3.53 -0.46
CA TYR A 27 -6.94 2.71 0.27
C TYR A 27 -8.20 3.52 0.55
N SER A 28 -9.04 3.77 -0.45
CA SER A 28 -10.20 4.64 -0.31
C SER A 28 -11.18 4.22 0.79
N TRP A 29 -11.17 2.95 1.18
CA TRP A 29 -11.96 2.43 2.30
C TRP A 29 -11.35 2.68 3.68
N ALA A 30 -10.09 3.06 3.80
CA ALA A 30 -9.37 3.07 5.08
C ALA A 30 -10.05 3.96 6.12
N THR A 31 -10.09 3.46 7.35
CA THR A 31 -10.59 4.15 8.54
C THR A 31 -9.61 3.94 9.70
N PHE A 32 -9.76 4.70 10.79
CA PHE A 32 -8.95 4.46 12.00
C PHE A 32 -9.15 3.07 12.59
N ASP A 33 -10.31 2.43 12.39
CA ASP A 33 -10.55 1.06 12.85
C ASP A 33 -9.67 0.02 12.12
N ASP A 34 -9.09 0.40 10.98
CA ASP A 34 -8.19 -0.44 10.18
C ASP A 34 -6.72 -0.26 10.58
N PHE A 35 -6.41 0.70 11.45
CA PHE A 35 -5.05 0.89 11.96
C PHE A 35 -4.65 -0.29 12.85
N ASP A 36 -3.35 -0.57 12.89
CA ASP A 36 -2.77 -1.62 13.70
C ASP A 36 -3.06 -1.35 15.18
N LYS A 37 -3.75 -2.30 15.82
CA LYS A 37 -4.16 -2.20 17.23
C LYS A 37 -3.00 -2.40 18.19
N ASP A 38 -1.92 -3.00 17.71
CA ASP A 38 -0.72 -3.25 18.50
C ASP A 38 0.28 -2.09 18.37
N THR A 39 -0.07 -1.02 17.64
CA THR A 39 0.79 0.14 17.45
C THR A 39 0.11 1.44 17.90
N GLU A 40 0.66 2.10 18.92
CA GLU A 40 0.23 3.43 19.37
C GLU A 40 1.25 4.51 18.99
N PHE A 41 0.79 5.76 18.88
CA PHE A 41 1.62 6.91 18.56
C PHE A 41 1.44 8.02 19.58
N ALA A 42 2.52 8.76 19.86
CA ALA A 42 2.49 9.87 20.78
C ALA A 42 3.48 10.97 20.41
N ILE A 43 3.23 12.16 20.94
CA ILE A 43 4.20 13.26 21.02
C ILE A 43 4.51 13.47 22.49
N GLU A 44 5.75 13.20 22.87
CA GLU A 44 6.18 13.25 24.27
C GLU A 44 7.15 14.39 24.52
N LYS A 45 7.21 14.83 25.78
CA LYS A 45 8.16 15.84 26.23
C LYS A 45 9.31 15.15 26.99
N GLU A 46 10.51 15.21 26.43
CA GLU A 46 11.75 14.80 27.08
C GLU A 46 12.60 16.04 27.40
N GLY A 47 12.63 16.39 28.70
CA GLY A 47 13.26 17.61 29.17
C GLY A 47 12.63 18.87 28.55
N ARG A 48 13.40 19.57 27.70
CA ARG A 48 12.95 20.78 27.00
C ARG A 48 12.50 20.53 25.56
N LYS A 49 12.56 19.30 25.06
CA LYS A 49 12.26 18.95 23.67
C LYS A 49 11.00 18.11 23.60
N HIS A 50 10.25 18.28 22.51
CA HIS A 50 9.22 17.32 22.13
C HIS A 50 9.79 16.33 21.12
N ILE A 51 9.32 15.09 21.19
CA ILE A 51 9.73 13.98 20.33
C ILE A 51 8.52 13.19 19.86
N PHE A 52 8.64 12.58 18.68
CA PHE A 52 7.68 11.63 18.18
C PHE A 52 8.02 10.23 18.69
N VAL A 53 7.00 9.48 19.11
CA VAL A 53 7.16 8.15 19.68
C VAL A 53 6.13 7.21 19.08
N SER A 54 6.54 5.97 18.83
CA SER A 54 5.63 4.84 18.57
C SER A 54 5.82 3.78 19.63
N TYR A 55 4.73 3.15 20.06
CA TYR A 55 4.71 2.02 20.98
C TYR A 55 4.24 0.78 20.22
N SER A 56 4.98 -0.31 20.30
CA SER A 56 4.58 -1.61 19.77
C SER A 56 4.28 -2.55 20.92
N HIS A 57 3.07 -3.08 20.97
CA HIS A 57 2.61 -4.01 22.00
C HIS A 57 2.72 -5.44 21.47
N TYR A 58 3.30 -6.33 22.28
CA TYR A 58 3.51 -7.72 21.89
C TYR A 58 2.60 -8.66 22.67
N ASN A 59 2.37 -9.84 22.10
CA ASN A 59 1.52 -10.88 22.71
C ASN A 59 2.03 -11.38 24.07
N ASP A 60 3.32 -11.21 24.38
CA ASP A 60 3.89 -11.53 25.69
C ASP A 60 3.64 -10.45 26.74
N GLY A 61 2.90 -9.39 26.38
CA GLY A 61 2.60 -8.24 27.24
C GLY A 61 3.71 -7.20 27.28
N SER A 62 4.84 -7.41 26.60
CA SER A 62 5.90 -6.42 26.51
C SER A 62 5.51 -5.26 25.59
N THR A 63 6.12 -4.10 25.82
CA THR A 63 5.92 -2.90 25.00
C THR A 63 7.27 -2.31 24.62
N GLU A 64 7.51 -2.13 23.32
CA GLU A 64 8.70 -1.47 22.81
C GLU A 64 8.39 -0.01 22.47
N ARG A 65 9.16 0.90 23.05
CA ARG A 65 9.11 2.34 22.74
C ARG A 65 10.17 2.71 21.72
N LYS A 66 9.77 3.28 20.58
CA LYS A 66 10.68 3.78 19.54
C LYS A 66 10.54 5.28 19.34
N VAL A 67 11.66 5.99 19.50
CA VAL A 67 11.74 7.44 19.21
C VAL A 67 11.99 7.64 17.72
N PHE A 68 11.25 8.58 17.12
CA PHE A 68 11.46 9.02 15.76
C PHE A 68 12.11 10.42 15.73
N GLU A 69 13.30 10.51 15.12
CA GLU A 69 14.10 11.73 15.10
C GLU A 69 13.79 12.67 13.93
N GLY A 70 12.98 12.24 12.97
CA GLY A 70 12.64 13.01 11.77
C GLY A 70 11.66 14.17 12.00
N ASP A 71 11.23 14.76 10.89
CA ASP A 71 10.23 15.83 10.87
C ASP A 71 8.79 15.30 10.84
N GLY A 72 7.82 16.21 10.87
CA GLY A 72 6.42 15.83 10.94
C GLY A 72 5.91 15.08 9.71
N ASP A 73 6.47 15.34 8.53
CA ASP A 73 6.10 14.62 7.30
C ASP A 73 6.69 13.20 7.29
N GLY A 74 7.92 13.07 7.76
CA GLY A 74 8.56 11.77 8.00
C GLY A 74 7.80 10.95 9.03
N PHE A 75 7.26 11.59 10.07
CA PHE A 75 6.45 10.91 11.08
C PHE A 75 5.10 10.43 10.51
N VAL A 76 4.43 11.25 9.70
CA VAL A 76 3.22 10.82 8.96
C VAL A 76 3.53 9.60 8.08
N LYS A 77 4.63 9.62 7.32
CA LYS A 77 5.05 8.46 6.50
C LYS A 77 5.32 7.21 7.34
N ARG A 78 5.88 7.38 8.54
CA ARG A 78 6.09 6.28 9.49
C ARG A 78 4.76 5.71 9.99
N ILE A 79 3.78 6.55 10.33
CA ILE A 79 2.43 6.11 10.71
C ILE A 79 1.83 5.30 9.55
N MET A 80 1.89 5.81 8.32
CA MET A 80 1.37 5.10 7.15
C MET A 80 2.02 3.73 6.98
N TRP A 81 3.36 3.67 7.05
CA TRP A 81 4.12 2.43 6.88
C TRP A 81 3.81 1.38 7.96
N LEU A 82 3.68 1.78 9.22
CA LEU A 82 3.35 0.86 10.33
C LEU A 82 1.92 0.33 10.25
N ASN A 83 1.00 1.04 9.59
CA ASN A 83 -0.40 0.65 9.47
C ASN A 83 -0.75 -0.02 8.13
N ASP A 84 0.17 -0.03 7.17
CA ASP A 84 -0.05 -0.47 5.79
C ASP A 84 -0.63 -1.90 5.74
N THR A 85 0.09 -2.86 6.32
CA THR A 85 -0.33 -4.27 6.37
C THR A 85 -1.68 -4.48 7.06
N SER A 86 -1.97 -3.74 8.14
CA SER A 86 -3.25 -3.83 8.85
C SER A 86 -4.40 -3.34 7.96
N ILE A 87 -4.20 -2.21 7.28
CA ILE A 87 -5.19 -1.65 6.35
C ILE A 87 -5.42 -2.58 5.16
N GLU A 88 -4.36 -3.11 4.56
CA GLU A 88 -4.45 -4.05 3.44
C GLU A 88 -5.24 -5.30 3.82
N SER A 89 -4.96 -5.89 4.98
CA SER A 89 -5.57 -7.14 5.45
C SER A 89 -7.01 -6.96 5.96
N SER A 90 -7.39 -5.76 6.39
CA SER A 90 -8.75 -5.44 6.86
C SER A 90 -9.83 -5.61 5.79
N ASN A 91 -9.47 -5.51 4.51
CA ASN A 91 -10.42 -5.50 3.40
C ASN A 91 -10.39 -6.80 2.59
N LYS A 92 -11.30 -7.72 2.93
CA LYS A 92 -11.42 -9.05 2.32
C LYS A 92 -11.56 -8.99 0.79
N VAL A 93 -10.81 -9.85 0.09
CA VAL A 93 -10.96 -10.11 -1.35
C VAL A 93 -12.29 -10.84 -1.62
N ILE A 94 -13.09 -10.31 -2.55
CA ILE A 94 -14.39 -10.88 -2.95
C ILE A 94 -14.41 -11.40 -4.38
N LYS A 95 -13.48 -10.96 -5.22
CA LYS A 95 -13.35 -11.41 -6.61
C LYS A 95 -11.90 -11.40 -7.02
N LYS A 96 -11.50 -12.39 -7.81
CA LYS A 96 -10.16 -12.49 -8.38
C LYS A 96 -10.22 -12.85 -9.87
N ILE A 97 -9.20 -12.43 -10.60
CA ILE A 97 -8.90 -12.91 -11.95
C ILE A 97 -7.40 -13.16 -12.01
N ARG A 98 -7.01 -14.37 -12.43
CA ARG A 98 -5.61 -14.69 -12.73
C ARG A 98 -5.36 -14.29 -14.17
N LEU A 99 -4.31 -13.50 -14.41
CA LEU A 99 -3.91 -13.12 -15.75
C LEU A 99 -2.95 -14.15 -16.31
N GLU A 100 -3.16 -14.52 -17.57
CA GLU A 100 -2.14 -15.23 -18.34
C GLU A 100 -1.03 -14.23 -18.68
N MET A 101 0.20 -14.60 -18.36
CA MET A 101 1.37 -13.75 -18.58
C MET A 101 2.32 -14.44 -19.56
N PRO A 102 3.08 -13.68 -20.36
CA PRO A 102 4.16 -14.22 -21.17
C PRO A 102 5.10 -15.11 -20.36
N ARG A 103 5.59 -16.19 -20.97
CA ARG A 103 6.50 -17.12 -20.30
C ARG A 103 7.87 -16.50 -20.13
N GLY A 104 8.52 -16.79 -19.00
CA GLY A 104 9.91 -16.40 -18.77
C GLY A 104 10.12 -14.95 -18.35
N ILE A 105 9.06 -14.25 -17.89
CA ILE A 105 9.21 -12.95 -17.24
C ILE A 105 10.08 -13.12 -16.00
N GLU A 106 11.21 -12.42 -16.00
CA GLU A 106 12.24 -12.45 -14.98
C GLU A 106 12.66 -11.01 -14.64
N ASP A 107 12.84 -10.76 -13.35
CA ASP A 107 13.40 -9.51 -12.85
C ASP A 107 14.40 -9.82 -11.74
N CYS A 108 15.68 -9.51 -11.97
CA CYS A 108 16.76 -9.65 -10.99
C CYS A 108 16.88 -11.07 -10.37
N GLY A 109 16.68 -12.12 -11.17
CA GLY A 109 16.71 -13.53 -10.81
C GLY A 109 15.37 -14.12 -10.38
N TRP A 110 14.33 -13.29 -10.23
CA TRP A 110 13.00 -13.70 -9.79
C TRP A 110 12.05 -13.88 -10.97
N TYR A 111 11.59 -15.12 -11.17
CA TYR A 111 10.67 -15.49 -12.21
C TYR A 111 9.22 -15.30 -11.76
N LEU A 112 8.40 -14.73 -12.63
CA LEU A 112 6.98 -14.57 -12.37
C LEU A 112 6.27 -15.93 -12.30
N GLU A 113 5.59 -16.21 -11.19
CA GLU A 113 4.84 -17.46 -10.97
C GLU A 113 3.33 -17.25 -11.09
N SER A 114 2.84 -16.11 -10.60
CA SER A 114 1.43 -15.77 -10.66
C SER A 114 1.20 -14.26 -10.69
N TYR A 115 0.19 -13.89 -11.47
CA TYR A 115 -0.32 -12.54 -11.57
C TYR A 115 -1.83 -12.54 -11.36
N GLU A 116 -2.31 -11.92 -10.29
CA GLU A 116 -3.73 -11.94 -9.94
C GLU A 116 -4.24 -10.54 -9.64
N MET A 117 -5.28 -10.10 -10.34
CA MET A 117 -6.01 -8.88 -9.95
C MET A 117 -7.19 -9.24 -9.04
N ARG A 118 -7.43 -8.39 -8.04
CA ARG A 118 -8.36 -8.62 -6.92
C ARG A 118 -9.29 -7.44 -6.73
N LYS A 119 -10.57 -7.72 -6.46
CA LYS A 119 -11.52 -6.72 -5.96
C LYS A 119 -11.83 -7.00 -4.50
N HIS A 120 -11.96 -5.94 -3.72
CA HIS A 120 -12.14 -6.04 -2.28
C HIS A 120 -13.55 -5.61 -1.83
N LYS A 121 -13.97 -6.11 -0.66
CA LYS A 121 -15.35 -6.00 -0.15
C LYS A 121 -15.79 -4.55 0.06
N ARG A 122 -14.90 -3.70 0.59
CA ARG A 122 -15.17 -2.29 0.89
C ARG A 122 -14.81 -1.35 -0.27
N GLY A 123 -14.58 -1.88 -1.46
CA GLY A 123 -14.05 -1.14 -2.61
C GLY A 123 -12.56 -1.37 -2.80
N GLY A 124 -12.02 -0.88 -3.93
CA GLY A 124 -10.61 -1.01 -4.29
C GLY A 124 -10.27 -2.21 -5.18
N VAL A 125 -9.20 -2.04 -5.95
CA VAL A 125 -8.57 -3.08 -6.78
C VAL A 125 -7.10 -3.20 -6.38
N SER A 126 -6.60 -4.43 -6.33
CA SER A 126 -5.17 -4.68 -6.14
C SER A 126 -4.66 -5.74 -7.11
N THR A 127 -3.35 -5.74 -7.31
CA THR A 127 -2.63 -6.78 -8.04
C THR A 127 -1.73 -7.53 -7.07
N LEU A 128 -1.93 -8.83 -6.92
CA LEU A 128 -0.97 -9.71 -6.26
C LEU A 128 -0.02 -10.29 -7.31
N ILE A 129 1.26 -9.97 -7.16
CA ILE A 129 2.36 -10.58 -7.91
C ILE A 129 3.00 -11.61 -7.00
N THR A 130 3.17 -12.82 -7.50
CA THR A 130 4.01 -13.86 -6.88
C THR A 130 5.14 -14.19 -7.82
N ALA A 131 6.36 -14.05 -7.32
CA ALA A 131 7.57 -14.38 -8.04
C ALA A 131 8.48 -15.22 -7.13
N GLY A 132 9.35 -16.00 -7.74
CA GLY A 132 10.29 -16.85 -7.03
C GLY A 132 11.55 -17.12 -7.84
N ASP A 133 12.57 -17.60 -7.14
CA ASP A 133 13.71 -18.27 -7.75
C ASP A 133 13.70 -19.75 -7.36
N ARG A 134 14.80 -20.48 -7.63
CA ARG A 134 14.89 -21.91 -7.30
C ARG A 134 14.90 -22.22 -5.79
N SER A 135 15.02 -21.21 -4.93
CA SER A 135 15.30 -21.34 -3.49
C SER A 135 14.35 -20.52 -2.60
N ALA A 136 13.74 -19.45 -3.12
CA ALA A 136 12.90 -18.52 -2.39
C ALA A 136 11.73 -18.04 -3.24
N GLY A 137 10.62 -17.71 -2.58
CA GLY A 137 9.42 -17.17 -3.20
C GLY A 137 8.87 -16.01 -2.38
N GLY A 138 8.12 -15.13 -3.04
CA GLY A 138 7.61 -13.91 -2.43
C GLY A 138 6.35 -13.44 -3.15
N SER A 139 5.40 -12.95 -2.37
CA SER A 139 4.18 -12.33 -2.90
C SER A 139 4.08 -10.90 -2.41
N LYS A 140 3.68 -9.99 -3.28
CA LYS A 140 3.40 -8.61 -2.92
C LYS A 140 2.13 -8.12 -3.61
N ALA A 141 1.28 -7.47 -2.82
CA ALA A 141 0.10 -6.78 -3.32
C ALA A 141 0.46 -5.33 -3.66
N TYR A 142 -0.10 -4.84 -4.76
CA TYR A 142 -0.03 -3.44 -5.17
C TYR A 142 -1.45 -2.95 -5.32
N PHE A 143 -1.84 -2.01 -4.47
CA PHE A 143 -3.17 -1.43 -4.50
C PHE A 143 -3.23 -0.28 -5.49
N ILE A 144 -4.29 -0.30 -6.31
CA ILE A 144 -4.47 0.63 -7.42
C ILE A 144 -5.34 1.78 -6.93
N PRO A 145 -4.84 3.03 -6.93
CA PRO A 145 -5.64 4.19 -6.56
C PRO A 145 -6.92 4.31 -7.39
N ASP A 146 -8.03 4.72 -6.76
CA ASP A 146 -9.31 4.86 -7.46
C ASP A 146 -9.23 5.88 -8.62
N SER A 147 -8.35 6.87 -8.53
CA SER A 147 -8.09 7.87 -9.57
C SER A 147 -7.50 7.29 -10.87
N PHE A 148 -7.00 6.05 -10.85
CA PHE A 148 -6.54 5.37 -12.06
C PHE A 148 -7.73 4.94 -12.94
N PHE A 149 -8.94 4.87 -12.39
CA PHE A 149 -10.15 4.44 -13.09
C PHE A 149 -11.01 5.59 -13.63
N GLU A 150 -10.60 6.85 -13.44
CA GLU A 150 -11.36 8.03 -13.89
C GLU A 150 -11.26 8.30 -15.41
N GLY A 151 -10.39 7.57 -16.12
CA GLY A 151 -10.04 7.79 -17.52
C GLY A 151 -10.38 6.64 -18.47
N THR A 152 -9.68 6.59 -19.60
CA THR A 152 -9.75 5.45 -20.54
C THR A 152 -8.96 4.25 -20.03
N PHE A 153 -9.11 3.10 -20.69
CA PHE A 153 -8.34 1.91 -20.31
C PHE A 153 -6.85 2.10 -20.61
N GLU A 154 -6.52 2.85 -21.66
CA GLU A 154 -5.17 3.17 -22.08
C GLU A 154 -4.49 4.09 -21.05
N GLU A 155 -5.18 5.14 -20.60
CA GLU A 155 -4.70 6.02 -19.51
C GLU A 155 -4.50 5.24 -18.19
N PHE A 156 -5.35 4.25 -17.92
CA PHE A 156 -5.17 3.34 -16.79
C PHE A 156 -3.89 2.53 -16.93
N LEU A 157 -3.61 1.93 -18.10
CA LEU A 157 -2.42 1.12 -18.32
C LEU A 157 -1.13 1.93 -18.16
N GLU A 158 -1.11 3.17 -18.65
CA GLU A 158 0.03 4.07 -18.48
C GLU A 158 0.35 4.30 -16.99
N LYS A 159 -0.64 4.75 -16.20
CA LYS A 159 -0.47 4.97 -14.76
C LYS A 159 -0.15 3.68 -14.01
N TYR A 160 -0.78 2.57 -14.39
CA TYR A 160 -0.57 1.27 -13.77
C TYR A 160 0.86 0.76 -13.98
N ASN A 161 1.43 1.00 -15.16
CA ASN A 161 2.81 0.62 -15.46
C ASN A 161 3.84 1.46 -14.68
N GLU A 162 3.49 2.68 -14.26
CA GLU A 162 4.33 3.47 -13.33
C GLU A 162 4.26 2.96 -11.88
N LEU A 163 3.16 2.30 -11.49
CA LEU A 163 2.95 1.80 -10.14
C LEU A 163 3.76 0.53 -9.84
N LEU A 164 3.94 -0.33 -10.84
CA LEU A 164 4.60 -1.62 -10.64
C LEU A 164 6.12 -1.55 -10.89
N PRO A 165 6.94 -2.16 -10.03
CA PRO A 165 8.36 -2.27 -10.28
C PRO A 165 8.68 -3.35 -11.31
N GLY A 166 9.75 -3.13 -12.07
CA GLY A 166 10.36 -4.15 -12.93
C GLY A 166 9.53 -4.49 -14.17
N ARG A 167 9.63 -5.76 -14.61
CA ARG A 167 8.97 -6.28 -15.83
C ARG A 167 7.61 -6.95 -15.57
N TYR A 168 7.01 -6.70 -14.42
CA TYR A 168 5.70 -7.28 -14.06
C TYR A 168 4.52 -6.40 -14.48
N ASN A 169 4.70 -5.51 -15.46
CA ASN A 169 3.68 -4.58 -15.90
C ASN A 169 2.64 -5.24 -16.83
N ILE A 170 1.51 -4.56 -17.10
CA ILE A 170 0.53 -5.02 -18.10
C ILE A 170 0.80 -4.27 -19.39
N ASP A 171 1.15 -5.00 -20.45
CA ASP A 171 1.40 -4.49 -21.79
C ASP A 171 0.36 -5.00 -22.80
N GLU A 172 0.56 -4.65 -24.07
CA GLU A 172 -0.34 -5.04 -25.16
C GLU A 172 -0.50 -6.56 -25.26
N GLU A 173 0.59 -7.34 -25.14
CA GLU A 173 0.55 -8.81 -25.19
C GLU A 173 -0.31 -9.38 -24.05
N VAL A 174 -0.14 -8.88 -22.83
CA VAL A 174 -0.98 -9.29 -21.69
C VAL A 174 -2.44 -8.94 -21.90
N VAL A 175 -2.75 -7.76 -22.46
CA VAL A 175 -4.13 -7.35 -22.76
C VAL A 175 -4.77 -8.25 -23.81
N GLU A 176 -4.03 -8.59 -24.87
CA GLU A 176 -4.49 -9.49 -25.94
C GLU A 176 -4.77 -10.91 -25.41
N MET A 177 -3.88 -11.45 -24.58
CA MET A 177 -4.05 -12.76 -23.94
C MET A 177 -5.24 -12.79 -22.97
N ASN A 178 -5.62 -11.64 -22.40
CA ASN A 178 -6.66 -11.53 -21.37
C ASN A 178 -7.82 -10.63 -21.81
N PRO A 179 -8.62 -11.00 -22.83
CA PRO A 179 -9.62 -10.12 -23.45
C PRO A 179 -10.76 -9.71 -22.51
N CYS A 180 -10.93 -10.41 -21.38
CA CYS A 180 -11.92 -10.06 -20.36
C CYS A 180 -11.42 -9.04 -19.32
N LEU A 181 -10.13 -8.68 -19.32
CA LEU A 181 -9.50 -7.80 -18.32
C LEU A 181 -10.17 -6.42 -18.27
N LYS A 182 -10.28 -5.74 -19.42
CA LYS A 182 -10.91 -4.40 -19.53
C LYS A 182 -12.31 -4.39 -18.91
N LYS A 183 -13.14 -5.39 -19.28
CA LYS A 183 -14.50 -5.56 -18.73
C LYS A 183 -14.50 -5.93 -17.25
N TRP A 184 -13.57 -6.77 -16.81
CA TRP A 184 -13.46 -7.18 -15.40
C TRP A 184 -13.11 -5.99 -14.52
N LEU A 185 -12.21 -5.10 -14.96
CA LEU A 185 -11.83 -3.88 -14.26
C LEU A 185 -12.99 -2.88 -14.20
N GLY A 186 -13.85 -2.86 -15.23
CA GLY A 186 -15.08 -2.05 -15.26
C GLY A 186 -15.07 -0.93 -16.29
N PHE A 187 -14.04 -0.87 -17.14
CA PHE A 187 -14.01 0.05 -18.27
C PHE A 187 -15.09 -0.35 -19.29
N LYS A 188 -15.86 0.64 -19.74
CA LYS A 188 -16.80 0.46 -20.85
C LYS A 188 -16.00 0.30 -22.15
N LYS A 189 -16.60 -0.36 -23.14
CA LYS A 189 -15.96 -0.57 -24.46
C LYS A 189 -15.53 0.74 -25.06
#